data_AF-A0A0N4TDA0-F1
#
_entry.id   AF-A0A0N4TDA0-F1
#
_cell.length_a   1.000
_cell.length_b   1.000
_cell.length_c   1.000
_cell.angle_alpha   90.00
_cell.angle_beta   90.00
_cell.angle_gamma   90.00
#
_symmetry.space_group_name_H-M   'P 1'
#
loop_
_entity.id
_entity.type
_entity.pdbx_description
1 polymer ?
#
loop_
_entity_poly.entity_id
_entity_poly.type
_entity_poly.pdbx_seq_one_letter_code
_entity_poly.pdbx_strand_id
1 'polypeptide(L)'
;MDECFKDLAKLIDSVANALLLTTYCRLTNQNQTEIKQCFDAHLAFHEHSSQVLDAWGRPSAGIYSSGPFFWLGAYDQCQSISNIMALNQSVQYCRANIHIEAYGMQHHQIPLFYGMCLPVHCNEHSVNDIFPIFSYFLEKTFGIL
;
A
#
# COMPACT_ATOMS: atom_id res chain seq x y z
N MET A 1 -3.14 -2.20 -20.51
CA MET A 1 -2.74 -2.06 -19.09
C MET A 1 -3.43 -0.82 -18.58
N ASP A 2 -4.37 -1.00 -17.65
CA ASP A 2 -5.21 0.03 -17.06
C ASP A 2 -4.39 1.21 -16.53
N GLU A 3 -4.89 2.44 -16.64
CA GLU A 3 -4.20 3.64 -16.14
C GLU A 3 -3.98 3.53 -14.63
N CYS A 4 -4.96 2.96 -13.91
CA CYS A 4 -4.83 2.60 -12.50
C CYS A 4 -3.57 1.79 -12.17
N PHE A 5 -3.31 0.69 -12.91
CA PHE A 5 -2.14 -0.15 -12.65
C PHE A 5 -0.83 0.55 -12.97
N LYS A 6 -0.80 1.42 -13.99
CA LYS A 6 0.40 2.20 -14.31
C LYS A 6 0.72 3.18 -13.20
N ASP A 7 -0.28 3.89 -12.68
CA ASP A 7 -0.07 4.87 -11.61
C ASP A 7 0.23 4.20 -10.27
N LEU A 8 -0.41 3.06 -9.99
CA LEU A 8 -0.07 2.22 -8.85
C LEU A 8 1.37 1.70 -8.92
N ALA A 9 1.82 1.24 -10.09
CA ALA A 9 3.20 0.77 -10.27
C ALA A 9 4.22 1.88 -10.01
N LYS A 10 3.98 3.10 -10.52
CA LYS A 10 4.83 4.27 -10.20
C LYS A 10 4.86 4.57 -8.71
N LEU A 11 3.71 4.44 -8.04
CA LEU A 11 3.60 4.69 -6.62
C LEU A 11 4.40 3.66 -5.81
N ILE A 12 4.25 2.38 -6.12
CA ILE A 12 5.02 1.29 -5.50
C ILE A 12 6.52 1.47 -5.73
N ASP A 13 6.93 1.78 -6.96
CA ASP A 13 8.34 2.01 -7.30
C ASP A 13 8.92 3.21 -6.52
N SER A 14 8.16 4.30 -6.41
CA SER A 14 8.55 5.47 -5.62
C SER A 14 8.76 5.12 -4.14
N VAL A 15 7.86 4.33 -3.55
CA VAL A 15 7.98 3.92 -2.13
C VAL A 15 9.11 2.91 -1.93
N ALA A 16 9.28 1.95 -2.84
CA ALA A 16 10.38 0.98 -2.79
C ALA A 16 11.74 1.69 -2.86
N ASN A 17 11.90 2.63 -3.79
CA ASN A 17 13.09 3.46 -3.89
C ASN A 17 13.32 4.27 -2.61
N ALA A 18 12.26 4.84 -2.02
CA ALA A 18 12.37 5.56 -0.75
C ALA A 18 12.85 4.65 0.40
N LEU A 19 12.35 3.42 0.48
CA LEU A 19 12.77 2.43 1.47
C LEU A 19 14.24 2.01 1.28
N LEU A 20 14.65 1.77 0.04
CA LEU A 20 16.03 1.40 -0.28
C LEU A 20 17.00 2.53 0.06
N LEU A 21 16.65 3.77 -0.29
CA LEU A 21 17.48 4.95 0.03
C LEU A 21 17.60 5.18 1.53
N THR A 22 16.49 5.09 2.28
CA THR A 22 16.55 5.21 3.74
C THR A 22 17.38 4.12 4.38
N THR A 23 17.29 2.89 3.88
CA THR A 23 18.13 1.77 4.32
C THR A 23 19.60 2.03 4.00
N TYR A 24 19.91 2.50 2.80
CA TYR A 24 21.27 2.85 2.38
C TYR A 24 21.87 3.96 3.25
N CYS A 25 21.14 5.05 3.50
CA CYS A 25 21.61 6.16 4.35
C CYS A 25 21.87 5.69 5.79
N ARG A 26 21.00 4.83 6.34
CA ARG A 26 21.19 4.22 7.67
C ARG A 26 22.45 3.33 7.71
N LEU A 27 22.69 2.54 6.67
CA LEU A 27 23.83 1.62 6.61
C LEU A 27 25.17 2.35 6.41
N THR A 28 25.17 3.44 5.67
CA THR A 28 26.39 4.19 5.33
C THR A 28 26.80 5.20 6.40
N ASN A 29 26.09 5.27 7.54
CA ASN A 29 26.35 6.22 8.62
C ASN A 29 26.53 7.66 8.11
N GLN A 30 25.78 8.04 7.06
CA GLN A 30 25.66 9.46 6.75
C GLN A 30 25.04 10.09 8.00
N ASN A 31 25.79 10.99 8.65
CA ASN A 31 25.45 11.73 9.87
C ASN A 31 24.23 12.67 9.69
N GLN A 32 23.34 12.34 8.78
CA GLN A 32 22.04 12.97 8.61
C GLN A 32 21.14 12.44 9.72
N THR A 33 21.03 13.24 10.77
CA THR A 33 20.16 12.97 11.92
C THR A 33 18.68 12.87 11.54
N GLU A 34 18.31 13.31 10.33
CA GLU A 34 16.94 13.32 9.84
C GLU A 34 16.81 12.60 8.49
N ILE A 35 15.88 11.64 8.42
CA ILE A 35 15.50 10.89 7.20
C ILE A 35 15.20 11.81 6.01
N LYS A 36 14.65 13.01 6.29
CA LYS A 36 14.35 14.03 5.28
C LYS A 36 15.59 14.52 4.53
N GLN A 37 16.72 14.67 5.21
CA GLN A 37 17.97 15.12 4.59
C GLN A 37 18.55 14.08 3.63
N CYS A 38 18.38 12.79 3.92
CA CYS A 38 18.75 11.69 3.03
C CYS A 38 17.91 11.73 1.74
N PHE A 39 16.61 11.96 1.89
CA PHE A 39 15.70 12.10 0.76
C PHE A 39 16.01 13.31 -0.12
N ASP A 40 16.26 14.47 0.49
CA ASP A 40 16.60 15.70 -0.22
C ASP A 40 17.93 15.55 -1.00
N ALA A 41 18.92 14.89 -0.42
CA ALA A 41 20.22 14.64 -1.06
C ALA A 41 20.10 13.73 -2.29
N HIS A 42 19.11 12.84 -2.32
CA HIS A 42 18.89 11.91 -3.42
C HIS A 42 17.75 12.32 -4.37
N LEU A 43 17.12 13.48 -4.16
CA LEU A 43 16.03 14.04 -4.98
C LEU A 43 14.89 13.05 -5.26
N ALA A 44 14.69 12.08 -4.37
CA ALA A 44 13.94 10.87 -4.67
C ALA A 44 12.58 10.79 -3.95
N PHE A 45 12.24 11.77 -3.11
CA PHE A 45 11.12 11.62 -2.20
C PHE A 45 9.89 12.42 -2.60
N HIS A 46 8.86 11.67 -3.00
CA HIS A 46 7.50 12.13 -2.96
C HIS A 46 6.88 11.67 -1.64
N GLU A 47 6.91 12.51 -0.62
CA GLU A 47 6.34 12.23 0.72
C GLU A 47 4.91 11.67 0.63
N HIS A 48 4.14 12.21 -0.31
CA HIS A 48 2.76 11.82 -0.55
C HIS A 48 2.63 10.37 -1.04
N SER A 49 3.57 9.83 -1.81
CA SER A 49 3.51 8.45 -2.32
C SER A 49 3.59 7.41 -1.20
N SER A 50 4.47 7.63 -0.22
CA SER A 50 4.59 6.74 0.95
C SER A 50 3.37 6.82 1.85
N GLN A 51 2.84 8.03 2.05
CA GLN A 51 1.61 8.25 2.81
C GLN A 51 0.41 7.51 2.20
N VAL A 52 0.36 7.37 0.87
CA VAL A 52 -0.70 6.61 0.19
C VAL A 52 -0.65 5.14 0.57
N LEU A 53 0.52 4.49 0.54
CA LEU A 53 0.63 3.08 0.99
C LEU A 53 0.45 2.94 2.50
N ASP A 54 0.83 3.95 3.28
CA ASP A 54 0.60 3.93 4.73
C ASP A 54 -0.89 3.91 5.09
N ALA A 55 -1.74 4.49 4.24
CA ALA A 55 -3.18 4.49 4.42
C ALA A 55 -3.87 3.15 4.05
N TRP A 56 -3.13 2.16 3.54
CA TRP A 56 -3.70 0.85 3.18
C TRP A 56 -3.99 -0.02 4.41
N GLY A 57 -4.91 -0.97 4.23
CA GLY A 57 -5.26 -2.00 5.20
C GLY A 57 -4.07 -2.81 5.68
N ARG A 58 -3.99 -2.99 7.00
CA ARG A 58 -3.03 -3.87 7.65
C ARG A 58 -3.78 -4.81 8.61
N PRO A 59 -3.29 -6.04 8.83
CA PRO A 59 -3.82 -6.91 9.86
C PRO A 59 -3.81 -6.21 11.22
N SER A 60 -4.95 -6.18 11.90
CA SER A 60 -5.03 -5.68 13.26
C SER A 60 -4.21 -6.58 14.19
N ALA A 61 -3.58 -6.00 15.19
CA ALA A 61 -2.96 -6.79 16.26
C ALA A 61 -4.01 -7.67 16.94
N GLY A 62 -3.64 -8.93 17.22
CA GLY A 62 -4.52 -9.90 17.87
C GLY A 62 -5.08 -10.93 16.89
N ILE A 63 -4.34 -12.04 16.72
CA ILE A 63 -4.79 -13.24 15.97
C ILE A 63 -6.03 -13.87 16.63
N TYR A 64 -6.24 -13.62 17.93
CA TYR A 64 -7.36 -14.12 18.73
C TYR A 64 -8.59 -13.21 18.72
N SER A 65 -8.56 -12.08 18.01
CA SER A 65 -9.72 -11.19 17.88
C SER A 65 -10.73 -11.85 16.94
N SER A 66 -11.69 -12.56 17.51
CA SER A 66 -12.75 -13.27 16.79
C SER A 66 -13.74 -12.27 16.19
N GLY A 67 -13.45 -11.82 14.97
CA GLY A 67 -14.34 -11.01 14.16
C GLY A 67 -14.08 -11.23 12.67
N PRO A 68 -14.93 -10.71 11.78
CA PRO A 68 -14.66 -10.74 10.35
C PRO A 68 -13.32 -10.05 10.03
N PHE A 69 -12.62 -10.51 9.00
CA PHE A 69 -11.34 -9.92 8.62
C PHE A 69 -11.59 -8.53 7.99
N PHE A 70 -11.32 -7.48 8.77
CA PHE A 70 -11.43 -6.09 8.34
C PHE A 70 -10.05 -5.43 8.37
N TRP A 71 -9.45 -5.24 7.21
CA TRP A 71 -8.21 -4.49 7.05
C TRP A 71 -8.54 -3.21 6.30
N LEU A 72 -9.24 -2.29 6.98
CA LEU A 72 -9.83 -1.11 6.33
C LEU A 72 -8.83 0.01 6.04
N GLY A 73 -7.63 -0.03 6.63
CA GLY A 73 -6.65 1.03 6.47
C GLY A 73 -7.09 2.33 7.16
N ALA A 74 -6.49 3.45 6.75
CA ALA A 74 -6.72 4.76 7.37
C ALA A 74 -7.48 5.68 6.40
N TYR A 75 -8.82 5.64 6.48
CA TYR A 75 -9.71 6.46 5.65
C TYR A 75 -9.36 7.96 5.74
N ASP A 76 -9.26 8.50 6.95
CA ASP A 76 -8.99 9.92 7.17
C ASP A 76 -7.63 10.35 6.62
N GLN A 77 -6.62 9.47 6.71
CA GLN A 77 -5.30 9.71 6.13
C GLN A 77 -5.39 9.78 4.60
N CYS A 78 -6.11 8.86 3.96
CA CYS A 78 -6.31 8.88 2.51
C CYS A 78 -7.03 10.16 2.04
N GLN A 79 -8.07 10.58 2.76
CA GLN A 79 -8.78 11.83 2.48
C GLN A 79 -7.87 13.06 2.63
N SER A 80 -7.05 13.08 3.69
CA SER A 80 -6.08 14.17 3.88
C SER A 80 -5.09 14.27 2.73
N ILE A 81 -4.61 13.15 2.19
CA ILE A 81 -3.68 13.13 1.05
C ILE A 81 -4.39 13.63 -0.21
N SER A 82 -5.61 13.16 -0.47
CA SER A 82 -6.44 13.57 -1.61
C SER A 82 -6.59 15.09 -1.70
N ASN A 83 -6.77 15.76 -0.56
CA ASN A 83 -6.92 17.21 -0.46
C ASN A 83 -5.64 18.01 -0.74
N ILE A 84 -4.47 17.39 -0.63
CA ILE A 84 -3.16 18.06 -0.80
C ILE A 84 -2.62 17.87 -2.22
N MET A 85 -2.95 16.76 -2.86
CA MET A 85 -2.44 16.42 -4.20
C MET A 85 -3.20 17.16 -5.31
N ALA A 86 -2.50 17.50 -6.40
CA ALA A 86 -3.14 18.05 -7.59
C ALA A 86 -4.14 17.04 -8.19
N LEU A 87 -5.21 17.52 -8.86
CA LEU A 87 -6.29 16.70 -9.43
C LEU A 87 -5.81 15.45 -10.20
N ASN A 88 -4.77 15.57 -11.02
CA ASN A 88 -4.24 14.49 -11.86
C ASN A 88 -3.35 13.47 -11.10
N GLN A 89 -3.05 13.74 -9.83
CA GLN A 89 -2.31 12.86 -8.93
C GLN A 89 -3.14 12.55 -7.68
N SER A 90 -4.41 12.93 -7.68
CA SER A 90 -5.27 12.75 -6.53
C SER A 90 -5.54 11.26 -6.30
N VAL A 91 -5.88 10.96 -5.06
CA VAL A 91 -6.17 9.61 -4.58
C VAL A 91 -7.56 9.57 -3.98
N GLN A 92 -8.11 8.37 -3.89
CA GLN A 92 -9.40 8.08 -3.30
C GLN A 92 -9.32 6.82 -2.45
N TYR A 93 -10.20 6.75 -1.46
CA TYR A 93 -10.35 5.55 -0.66
C TYR A 93 -11.22 4.53 -1.41
N CYS A 94 -10.69 3.33 -1.58
CA CYS A 94 -11.36 2.20 -2.21
C CYS A 94 -11.48 1.04 -1.22
N ARG A 95 -12.57 0.26 -1.33
CA ARG A 95 -12.75 -0.99 -0.56
C ARG A 95 -12.93 -2.16 -1.51
N ALA A 96 -12.06 -3.16 -1.40
CA ALA A 96 -12.21 -4.45 -2.06
C ALA A 96 -12.89 -5.45 -1.11
N ASN A 97 -13.74 -6.31 -1.67
CA ASN A 97 -14.35 -7.44 -0.96
C ASN A 97 -13.70 -8.72 -1.49
N ILE A 98 -12.70 -9.23 -0.78
CA ILE A 98 -11.90 -10.37 -1.22
C ILE A 98 -12.41 -11.63 -0.51
N HIS A 99 -12.50 -12.73 -1.24
CA HIS A 99 -12.80 -14.04 -0.67
C HIS A 99 -11.49 -14.81 -0.55
N ILE A 100 -11.04 -15.06 0.68
CA ILE A 100 -9.80 -15.80 0.95
C ILE A 100 -10.11 -17.21 1.42
N GLU A 101 -9.29 -18.16 1.02
CA GLU A 101 -9.33 -19.54 1.51
C GLU A 101 -8.18 -19.74 2.49
N ALA A 102 -8.48 -20.27 3.68
CA ALA A 102 -7.44 -20.63 4.61
C ALA A 102 -6.71 -21.90 4.14
N TYR A 103 -5.39 -21.93 4.29
CA TYR A 103 -4.57 -23.08 3.93
C TYR A 103 -5.09 -24.37 4.61
N GLY A 104 -5.36 -25.41 3.82
CA GLY A 104 -5.94 -26.67 4.30
C GLY A 104 -7.46 -26.67 4.50
N MET A 105 -8.16 -25.55 4.25
CA MET A 105 -9.62 -25.43 4.34
C MET A 105 -10.24 -25.00 3.01
N GLN A 106 -9.93 -25.75 1.93
CA GLN A 106 -10.26 -25.45 0.51
C GLN A 106 -11.77 -25.41 0.14
N HIS A 107 -12.69 -25.19 1.09
CA HIS A 107 -14.14 -25.19 0.83
C HIS A 107 -14.89 -24.09 1.58
N HIS A 108 -14.22 -23.26 2.37
CA HIS A 108 -14.84 -22.15 3.09
C HIS A 108 -14.15 -20.84 2.72
N GLN A 109 -14.86 -20.04 1.92
CA GLN A 109 -14.42 -18.69 1.60
C GLN A 109 -14.72 -17.76 2.78
N ILE A 110 -13.68 -17.09 3.25
CA ILE A 110 -13.78 -16.10 4.31
C ILE A 110 -13.75 -14.71 3.67
N PRO A 111 -14.75 -13.85 3.91
CA PRO A 111 -14.73 -12.50 3.39
C PRO A 111 -13.70 -11.65 4.14
N LEU A 112 -12.77 -11.05 3.39
CA LEU A 112 -11.84 -10.01 3.81
C LEU A 112 -12.27 -8.69 3.19
N PHE A 113 -12.55 -7.71 4.03
CA PHE A 113 -12.79 -6.32 3.59
C PHE A 113 -11.47 -5.56 3.65
N TYR A 114 -10.93 -5.22 2.48
CA TYR A 114 -9.63 -4.56 2.36
C TYR A 114 -9.78 -3.12 1.87
N GLY A 115 -9.39 -2.16 2.71
CA GLY A 115 -9.37 -0.74 2.35
C GLY A 115 -8.02 -0.31 1.82
N MET A 116 -8.03 0.50 0.76
CA MET A 116 -6.84 0.98 0.07
C MET A 116 -6.99 2.46 -0.27
N CYS A 117 -5.88 3.17 -0.33
CA CYS A 117 -5.81 4.50 -0.91
C CYS A 117 -5.20 4.38 -2.31
N LEU A 118 -5.97 4.68 -3.36
CA LEU A 118 -5.60 4.41 -4.75
C LEU A 118 -5.76 5.66 -5.61
N PRO A 119 -5.06 5.77 -6.75
CA PRO A 119 -5.29 6.82 -7.72
C PRO A 119 -6.78 6.94 -8.10
N VAL A 120 -7.26 8.17 -8.34
CA VAL A 120 -8.66 8.44 -8.74
C VAL A 120 -9.08 7.72 -10.03
N HIS A 121 -8.12 7.30 -10.86
CA HIS A 121 -8.36 6.52 -12.08
C HIS A 121 -8.67 5.03 -11.83
N CYS A 122 -8.51 4.54 -10.60
CA CYS A 122 -8.87 3.17 -10.24
C CYS A 122 -10.39 3.01 -10.12
N ASN A 123 -10.94 2.02 -10.82
CA ASN A 123 -12.36 1.68 -10.75
C ASN A 123 -12.58 0.38 -9.96
N GLU A 124 -13.84 0.00 -9.72
CA GLU A 124 -14.18 -1.20 -8.94
C GLU A 124 -13.59 -2.50 -9.50
N HIS A 125 -13.41 -2.60 -10.82
CA HIS A 125 -12.81 -3.77 -11.43
C HIS A 125 -11.32 -3.85 -11.08
N SER A 126 -10.57 -2.76 -11.28
CA SER A 126 -9.14 -2.68 -10.95
C SER A 126 -8.89 -2.91 -9.45
N VAL A 127 -9.76 -2.38 -8.58
CA VAL A 127 -9.67 -2.48 -7.12
C VAL A 127 -9.65 -3.94 -6.65
N ASN A 128 -10.50 -4.80 -7.22
CA ASN A 128 -10.58 -6.20 -6.82
C ASN A 128 -9.38 -7.04 -7.29
N ASP A 129 -8.69 -6.59 -8.34
CA ASP A 129 -7.52 -7.28 -8.91
C ASP A 129 -6.20 -6.87 -8.24
N ILE A 130 -6.15 -5.71 -7.56
CA ILE A 130 -4.92 -5.20 -6.92
C ILE A 130 -4.45 -6.12 -5.77
N PHE A 131 -5.37 -6.57 -4.92
CA PHE A 131 -4.99 -7.38 -3.75
C PHE A 131 -4.37 -8.75 -4.14
N PRO A 132 -4.96 -9.55 -5.05
CA PRO A 132 -4.35 -10.78 -5.53
C PRO A 132 -2.95 -10.57 -6.12
N ILE A 133 -2.76 -9.51 -6.91
CA ILE A 133 -1.47 -9.19 -7.54
C ILE A 133 -0.44 -8.83 -6.46
N PHE A 134 -0.83 -8.00 -5.49
CA PHE A 134 0.05 -7.60 -4.40
C PHE A 134 0.42 -8.79 -3.50
N SER A 135 -0.55 -9.64 -3.17
CA SER A 135 -0.33 -10.86 -2.40
C SER A 135 0.64 -11.82 -3.12
N TYR A 136 0.43 -12.04 -4.42
CA TYR A 136 1.33 -12.86 -5.23
C TYR A 136 2.75 -12.28 -5.30
N PHE A 137 2.86 -10.96 -5.43
CA PHE A 137 4.15 -10.28 -5.39
C PHE A 137 4.84 -10.50 -4.04
N LEU A 138 4.15 -10.29 -2.92
CA LEU A 138 4.71 -10.52 -1.59
C LEU A 138 5.16 -11.97 -1.39
N GLU A 139 4.35 -12.94 -1.80
CA GLU A 139 4.69 -14.36 -1.73
C GLU A 139 5.93 -14.69 -2.56
N LYS A 140 6.00 -14.21 -3.81
CA LYS A 140 7.15 -14.45 -4.70
C LYS A 140 8.42 -13.75 -4.25
N THR A 141 8.31 -12.52 -3.76
CA THR A 141 9.46 -11.69 -3.41
C THR A 141 10.02 -12.03 -2.04
N PHE A 142 9.14 -12.30 -1.06
CA PHE A 142 9.55 -12.49 0.33
C PHE A 142 9.35 -13.91 0.84
N GLY A 143 8.73 -14.81 0.06
CA GLY A 143 8.43 -16.18 0.49
C GLY A 143 7.40 -16.24 1.62
N ILE A 144 6.60 -15.18 1.80
CA ILE A 144 5.61 -15.08 2.88
C ILE A 144 4.29 -15.66 2.34
N LEU A 145 3.87 -16.78 2.94
CA LEU A 145 2.54 -17.38 2.81
C LEU A 145 1.55 -16.73 3.78
#